data_AF-A0A9D8DRV8-F1
#
_entry.id   AF-A0A9D8DRV8-F1
#
_cell.length_a   1.000
_cell.length_b   1.000
_cell.length_c   1.000
_cell.angle_alpha   90.00
_cell.angle_beta   90.00
_cell.angle_gamma   90.00
#
_symmetry.space_group_name_H-M   'P 1'
#
loop_
_entity.id
_entity.type
_entity.pdbx_description
1 polymer ?
#
loop_
_entity_poly.entity_id
_entity_poly.type
_entity_poly.pdbx_seq_one_letter_code
_entity_poly.pdbx_strand_id
1 'polypeptide(L)' 'MGRGRAKAKQTKVARALKYGGPQTDFDRLQAELATGDHPVEAEAIEVDEPVEDPYASDPYAKYYDEDDDEESSPR' A
#
# COMPACT_ATOMS: atom_id res chain seq x y z
N MET A 1 -10.42 -46.03 2.63
CA MET A 1 -11.40 -45.03 2.16
C MET A 1 -11.36 -43.67 2.90
N GLY A 2 -10.34 -43.32 3.70
CA GLY A 2 -10.33 -42.06 4.47
C GLY A 2 -9.45 -40.91 3.95
N ARG A 3 -8.58 -41.16 2.95
CA ARG A 3 -7.55 -40.19 2.51
C ARG A 3 -8.13 -38.94 1.83
N GLY A 4 -9.23 -39.06 1.09
CA GLY A 4 -9.84 -37.93 0.38
C GLY A 4 -10.35 -36.82 1.30
N ARG A 5 -10.97 -37.19 2.43
CA ARG A 5 -11.47 -36.23 3.43
C ARG A 5 -10.33 -35.53 4.16
N ALA A 6 -9.28 -36.27 4.53
CA ALA A 6 -8.09 -35.69 5.15
C ALA A 6 -7.40 -34.71 4.19
N LYS A 7 -7.21 -35.08 2.91
CA LYS A 7 -6.63 -34.21 1.89
C LYS A 7 -7.45 -32.93 1.71
N ALA A 8 -8.78 -33.03 1.61
CA ALA A 8 -9.65 -31.86 1.48
C ALA A 8 -9.54 -30.91 2.69
N LYS A 9 -9.52 -31.45 3.91
CA LYS A 9 -9.31 -30.63 5.14
C LYS A 9 -7.97 -29.92 5.10
N GLN A 10 -6.89 -30.62 4.75
CA GLN A 10 -5.55 -30.04 4.68
C GLN A 10 -5.45 -28.96 3.60
N THR A 11 -6.03 -29.15 2.42
CA THR A 11 -6.05 -28.12 1.38
C THR A 11 -6.82 -26.87 1.82
N LYS A 12 -7.93 -27.03 2.56
CA LYS A 12 -8.68 -25.89 3.11
C LYS A 12 -7.84 -25.12 4.14
N VAL A 13 -7.17 -25.81 5.06
CA VAL A 13 -6.28 -25.21 6.07
C VAL A 13 -5.11 -24.50 5.39
N ALA A 14 -4.45 -25.15 4.43
CA ALA A 14 -3.33 -24.56 3.71
C ALA A 14 -3.73 -23.31 2.92
N ARG A 15 -4.92 -23.31 2.29
CA ARG A 15 -5.44 -22.12 1.61
C ARG A 15 -5.72 -20.99 2.60
N ALA A 16 -6.31 -21.30 3.75
CA ALA A 16 -6.56 -20.31 4.79
C ALA A 16 -5.24 -19.74 5.36
N LEU A 17 -4.18 -20.53 5.47
CA LEU A 17 -2.87 -20.03 5.91
C LEU A 17 -2.15 -19.22 4.84
N LYS A 18 -2.30 -19.59 3.56
CA LYS A 18 -1.63 -18.90 2.45
C LYS A 18 -2.30 -17.59 2.06
N TYR A 19 -3.64 -17.56 2.11
CA TYR A 19 -4.44 -16.45 1.61
C TYR A 19 -5.37 -15.83 2.65
N GLY A 20 -5.48 -16.42 3.84
CA GLY A 20 -6.01 -15.71 4.99
C GLY A 20 -4.92 -14.79 5.48
N GLY A 21 -5.09 -13.50 5.22
CA GLY A 21 -4.19 -12.48 5.77
C GLY A 21 -4.17 -12.50 7.30
N PRO A 22 -3.29 -11.69 7.90
CA PRO A 22 -3.31 -11.50 9.34
C PRO A 22 -4.72 -11.12 9.81
N GLN A 23 -5.21 -11.78 10.84
CA GLN A 23 -6.45 -11.37 11.50
C GLN A 23 -6.15 -10.09 12.27
N THR A 24 -6.41 -8.96 11.63
CA THR A 24 -6.25 -7.63 12.24
C THR A 24 -7.48 -7.32 13.08
N ASP A 25 -7.25 -6.98 14.35
CA ASP A 25 -8.29 -6.45 15.22
C ASP A 25 -8.55 -4.99 14.83
N PHE A 26 -9.60 -4.76 14.05
CA PHE A 26 -9.96 -3.44 13.55
C PHE A 26 -10.36 -2.47 14.67
N ASP A 27 -10.97 -2.99 15.75
CA ASP A 27 -11.39 -2.17 16.89
C ASP A 27 -10.17 -1.61 17.62
N ARG A 28 -9.14 -2.44 17.80
CA ARG A 28 -7.87 -2.02 18.38
C ARG A 28 -7.13 -1.02 17.48
N LEU A 29 -7.05 -1.29 16.18
CA LEU A 29 -6.40 -0.39 15.21
C LEU A 29 -7.07 0.99 15.19
N GLN A 30 -8.39 1.02 15.21
CA GLN A 30 -9.15 2.27 15.26
C GLN A 30 -8.87 3.05 16.55
N ALA A 31 -8.80 2.38 17.69
CA ALA A 31 -8.46 3.03 18.96
C ALA A 31 -7.03 3.63 18.92
N GLU A 32 -6.06 2.91 18.38
CA GLU A 32 -4.68 3.41 18.22
C GLU A 32 -4.62 4.64 17.30
N LEU A 33 -5.32 4.62 16.16
CA LEU A 33 -5.42 5.76 15.24
C LEU A 33 -6.14 6.97 15.86
N ALA A 34 -7.27 6.74 16.54
CA ALA A 34 -8.06 7.82 17.14
C ALA A 34 -7.31 8.52 18.29
N THR A 35 -6.39 7.81 18.96
CA THR A 35 -5.56 8.39 20.03
C THR A 35 -4.28 9.05 19.48
N GLY A 36 -3.94 8.78 18.23
CA GLY A 36 -2.76 9.32 17.53
C GLY A 36 -3.00 10.61 16.77
N ASP A 37 -4.20 11.21 16.85
CA ASP A 37 -4.53 12.51 16.26
C ASP A 37 -3.88 13.66 17.07
N HIS A 38 -2.56 13.61 17.19
CA HIS A 38 -1.80 14.84 17.40
C HIS A 38 -1.95 15.62 16.10
N PRO A 39 -2.53 16.83 16.11
CA PRO A 39 -2.49 17.69 14.94
C PRO A 39 -1.01 17.94 14.68
N VAL A 40 -0.47 17.24 13.67
CA VAL A 40 0.74 17.70 13.00
C VAL A 40 0.33 19.03 12.41
N GLU A 41 0.69 20.09 13.12
CA GLU A 41 0.58 21.45 12.66
C GLU A 41 1.35 21.47 11.34
N ALA A 42 0.60 21.35 10.24
CA ALA A 42 1.15 21.38 8.91
C ALA A 42 1.60 22.81 8.71
N GLU A 43 2.82 23.11 9.17
CA GLU A 43 3.50 24.32 8.79
C GLU A 43 3.50 24.32 7.26
N ALA A 44 2.80 25.29 6.69
CA ALA A 44 2.77 25.50 5.26
C ALA A 44 4.20 25.80 4.82
N ILE A 45 4.90 24.77 4.35
CA ILE A 45 6.22 24.91 3.75
C ILE A 45 5.99 25.73 2.48
N GLU A 46 6.47 26.98 2.45
CA GLU A 46 6.54 27.77 1.22
C GLU A 46 7.56 27.10 0.29
N VAL A 47 7.05 26.30 -0.66
CA VAL A 47 7.86 25.61 -1.68
C VAL A 47 8.15 26.59 -2.82
N ASP A 48 9.09 27.52 -2.61
CA ASP A 48 9.66 28.35 -3.69
C ASP A 48 11.03 27.83 -4.16
N GLU A 49 11.52 26.72 -3.60
CA GLU A 49 12.70 26.00 -4.10
C GLU A 49 12.29 24.79 -4.96
N PRO A 50 12.94 24.55 -6.12
CA PRO A 50 12.69 23.34 -6.88
C PRO A 50 13.08 22.14 -6.02
N VAL A 51 12.08 21.35 -5.62
CA VAL A 51 12.31 20.09 -4.91
C VAL A 51 13.06 19.18 -5.87
N GLU A 52 14.35 18.97 -5.61
CA GLU A 52 15.14 18.00 -6.36
C GLU A 52 14.54 16.62 -6.09
N ASP A 53 13.97 16.00 -7.13
CA ASP A 53 13.34 14.68 -7.01
C ASP A 53 14.40 13.67 -6.54
N PRO A 54 14.26 13.09 -5.33
CA PRO A 54 15.19 12.09 -4.81
C PRO A 54 15.35 10.87 -5.72
N TYR A 55 14.40 10.65 -6.63
CA TYR A 55 14.36 9.55 -7.58
C TYR A 55 14.80 9.94 -8.99
N ALA A 56 15.22 11.19 -9.23
CA ALA A 56 15.71 11.61 -10.55
C ALA A 56 16.91 10.79 -11.06
N SER A 57 17.66 10.15 -10.15
CA SER A 57 18.79 9.26 -10.46
C SER A 57 18.35 7.79 -10.68
N ASP A 58 17.10 7.44 -10.39
CA ASP A 58 16.59 6.08 -10.55
C ASP A 58 16.46 5.75 -12.06
N PRO A 59 17.05 4.64 -12.55
CA PRO A 59 16.91 4.22 -13.94
C PRO A 59 15.47 3.99 -14.42
N TYR A 60 14.50 3.89 -13.51
CA TYR A 60 13.07 3.81 -13.81
C TYR A 60 12.36 5.16 -13.88
N ALA A 61 12.95 6.27 -13.43
CA ALA A 61 12.31 7.59 -13.44
C ALA A 61 11.82 8.01 -14.84
N LYS A 62 12.61 7.70 -15.88
CA LYS A 62 12.28 7.97 -17.29
C LYS A 62 10.93 7.41 -17.76
N TYR A 63 10.41 6.35 -17.12
CA TYR A 63 9.14 5.75 -17.52
C TYR A 63 7.94 6.46 -16.90
N TYR A 64 8.14 7.21 -15.82
CA TYR A 64 7.07 7.99 -15.18
C TYR A 64 6.87 9.34 -15.87
N ASP A 65 7.94 9.97 -16.34
CA ASP A 65 7.86 11.25 -17.07
C ASP A 65 7.17 11.07 -18.44
N GLU A 66 7.39 9.94 -19.12
CA GLU A 66 6.77 9.63 -20.42
C GLU A 66 5.24 9.46 -20.33
N ASP A 67 4.70 9.05 -19.17
CA ASP A 67 3.25 8.92 -18.96
C ASP A 67 2.57 10.29 -18.70
N ASP A 68 3.28 11.28 -18.15
CA ASP A 68 2.71 12.62 -17.83
C ASP A 68 2.54 13.50 -19.08
N ASP A 69 3.43 13.35 -20.07
CA ASP A 69 3.35 14.07 -21.35
C ASP A 69 2.20 13.59 -22.26
N GLU A 70 1.69 12.35 -22.08
CA GLU A 70 0.63 11.77 -22.93
C GLU A 70 -0.79 12.23 -22.52
N GLU A 71 -0.98 12.72 -21.29
CA GLU A 71 -2.29 13.16 -20.77
C GLU A 71 -2.60 14.66 -21.04
N SER A 72 -1.62 15.43 -21.51
CA SER A 72 -1.76 16.87 -21.81
C SER A 72 -2.25 17.20 -23.24
N SER A 73 -2.61 16.20 -24.05
CA SER A 73 -3.24 16.47 -25.36
C SER A 73 -4.77 16.64 -25.23
N PRO A 74 -5.33 17.86 -25.45
CA PRO A 74 -6.77 18.00 -25.54
C PRO A 74 -7.27 17.31 -26.82
N ARG A 75 -8.27 16.43 -26.66
CA ARG A 75 -9.00 15.81 -27.78
C ARG A 75 -9.89 16.81 -28.51
#